data_AF-A0A125RAW8-F1
#
_entry.id   AF-A0A125RAW8-F1
#
_cell.length_a   1.000
_cell.length_b   1.000
_cell.length_c   1.000
_cell.angle_alpha   90.00
_cell.angle_beta   90.00
_cell.angle_gamma   90.00
#
_symmetry.space_group_name_H-M   'P 1'
#
loop_
_entity.id
_entity.type
_entity.pdbx_description
1 polymer ?
#
loop_
_entity_poly.entity_id
_entity_poly.type
_entity_poly.pdbx_seq_one_letter_code
_entity_poly.pdbx_strand_id
1 'polypeptide(L)'
;MFEIKHTLCPSCSVGCGINVILDNEEIVGTFPYKRHPVNAGKNCLNGRNSIDCYKNKFEAVDLNKAIADASNEIKSNNASDISVICSGNVCVEEVEAIKDFAEFNGFNLGFYADGLKNFDDVASYDDVAHAGKVFVIGDLLYENPLVGRRIVHAKQNDAKIYALSKNESAVTFNIADETSNSSVQEFIDNFMGEIDDSSVVVFNYVDEKDDLDKLESLNCKILPVFSKPNTKGALNIIDSKSNDELIEMFDNTKLLVVFNDDVVDEFDYDFTKISKIISLACCENDTTKISDIVIPIKSWLEQDGSFVNAMGETQSFSSVVESDNLSIAEIIEELNK
;
A
#
# COMPACT_ATOMS: atom_id res chain seq x y z
N MET A 1 32.97 6.44 -2.00
CA MET A 1 32.77 7.40 -0.91
C MET A 1 31.44 7.03 -0.31
N PHE A 2 31.40 6.85 1.01
CA PHE A 2 30.14 6.49 1.67
C PHE A 2 29.26 7.72 1.80
N GLU A 3 28.03 7.60 1.31
CA GLU A 3 26.98 8.61 1.50
C GLU A 3 25.78 7.99 2.20
N ILE A 4 25.06 8.83 2.94
CA ILE A 4 23.82 8.46 3.61
C ILE A 4 22.74 9.42 3.12
N LYS A 5 21.76 8.89 2.40
CA LYS A 5 20.58 9.66 1.96
C LYS A 5 19.34 9.22 2.72
N HIS A 6 18.38 10.13 2.89
CA HIS A 6 17.17 9.92 3.68
C HIS A 6 15.97 9.75 2.75
N THR A 7 15.13 8.75 2.99
CA THR A 7 13.89 8.52 2.24
C THR A 7 12.87 7.76 3.09
N LEU A 8 11.76 7.34 2.49
CA LEU A 8 10.67 6.61 3.14
C LEU A 8 10.74 5.10 2.83
N CYS A 9 10.16 4.33 3.75
CA CYS A 9 9.95 2.90 3.60
C CYS A 9 8.73 2.66 2.69
N PRO A 10 8.86 1.90 1.59
CA PRO A 10 7.76 1.60 0.69
C PRO A 10 6.93 0.39 1.14
N SER A 11 7.28 -0.28 2.24
CA SER A 11 6.76 -1.63 2.52
C SER A 11 5.35 -1.71 3.10
N CYS A 12 4.83 -0.64 3.71
CA CYS A 12 3.45 -0.57 4.20
C CYS A 12 3.07 0.86 4.53
N SER A 13 1.79 1.11 4.82
CA SER A 13 1.22 2.44 5.06
C SER A 13 1.70 3.16 6.33
N VAL A 14 2.63 2.60 7.11
CA VAL A 14 3.06 3.24 8.36
C VAL A 14 3.87 4.51 8.12
N GLY A 15 4.56 4.64 6.97
CA GLY A 15 5.32 5.86 6.66
C GLY A 15 6.64 5.99 7.43
N CYS A 16 7.32 4.86 7.68
CA CYS A 16 8.60 4.85 8.39
C CYS A 16 9.72 5.49 7.56
N GLY A 17 10.61 6.28 8.19
CA GLY A 17 11.82 6.77 7.52
C GLY A 17 12.94 5.73 7.50
N ILE A 18 13.70 5.71 6.40
CA ILE A 18 14.87 4.86 6.20
C ILE A 18 16.05 5.66 5.68
N ASN A 19 17.25 5.14 5.91
CA ASN A 19 18.48 5.68 5.37
C ASN A 19 19.07 4.74 4.31
N VAL A 20 19.27 5.34 3.15
CA VAL A 20 20.06 4.99 1.97
C VAL A 20 21.57 4.87 2.18
N ILE A 21 22.23 3.72 2.35
CA ILE A 21 23.72 3.69 2.37
C ILE A 21 24.24 3.45 0.96
N LEU A 22 25.03 4.41 0.47
CA LEU A 22 25.67 4.38 -0.85
C LEU A 22 27.19 4.22 -0.68
N ASP A 23 27.84 3.41 -1.52
CA ASP A 23 29.30 3.43 -1.71
C ASP A 23 29.64 3.64 -3.18
N ASN A 24 30.10 4.84 -3.54
CA ASN A 24 30.31 5.24 -4.94
C ASN A 24 29.04 5.04 -5.79
N GLU A 25 27.91 5.61 -5.34
CA GLU A 25 26.59 5.55 -6.01
C GLU A 25 25.89 4.18 -5.98
N GLU A 26 26.56 3.11 -5.57
CA GLU A 26 25.93 1.80 -5.38
C GLU A 26 25.24 1.67 -4.02
N ILE A 27 24.01 1.15 -4.01
CA ILE A 27 23.26 0.88 -2.77
C ILE A 27 23.81 -0.37 -2.08
N VAL A 28 24.43 -0.19 -0.91
CA VAL A 28 25.03 -1.29 -0.14
C VAL A 28 24.19 -1.73 1.07
N GLY A 29 23.17 -0.96 1.45
CA GLY A 29 22.28 -1.34 2.53
C GLY A 29 21.34 -0.23 2.99
N THR A 30 20.49 -0.56 3.94
CA THR A 30 19.65 0.41 4.64
C THR A 30 19.96 0.43 6.13
N PHE A 31 19.65 1.54 6.79
CA PHE A 31 19.53 1.57 8.24
C PHE A 31 18.41 2.50 8.71
N PRO A 32 17.92 2.37 9.95
CA PRO A 32 16.82 3.20 10.41
C PRO A 32 17.17 4.68 10.52
N TYR A 33 16.30 5.54 9.98
CA TYR A 33 16.44 6.98 10.17
C TYR A 33 16.14 7.37 11.62
N LYS A 34 17.21 7.59 12.39
CA LYS A 34 17.16 7.76 13.86
C LYS A 34 16.28 8.90 14.35
N ARG A 35 16.09 9.94 13.54
CA ARG A 35 15.34 11.15 13.92
C ARG A 35 13.97 11.22 13.27
N HIS A 36 13.55 10.20 12.53
CA HIS A 36 12.26 10.23 11.86
C HIS A 36 11.11 10.12 12.89
N PRO A 37 10.09 10.98 12.83
CA PRO A 37 9.05 11.09 13.86
C PRO A 37 8.20 9.81 13.99
N VAL A 38 7.85 9.19 12.85
CA VAL A 38 7.00 8.00 12.80
C VAL A 38 7.62 6.78 13.50
N ASN A 39 8.84 6.41 13.12
CA ASN A 39 9.46 5.15 13.54
C ASN A 39 10.56 5.31 14.60
N ALA A 40 10.94 6.56 14.94
CA ALA A 40 11.89 6.88 16.01
C ALA A 40 13.16 6.01 15.96
N GLY A 41 13.73 5.83 14.77
CA GLY A 41 14.97 5.09 14.56
C GLY A 41 14.87 3.56 14.61
N LYS A 42 13.69 3.00 14.34
CA LYS A 42 13.43 1.56 14.23
C LYS A 42 12.86 1.22 12.83
N ASN A 43 13.17 0.05 12.29
CA ASN A 43 12.43 -0.51 11.15
C ASN A 43 12.21 -2.00 11.40
N CYS A 44 11.12 -2.54 10.82
CA CYS A 44 10.88 -3.96 10.75
C CYS A 44 11.85 -4.65 9.77
N LEU A 45 11.68 -5.94 9.53
CA LEU A 45 12.47 -6.66 8.53
C LEU A 45 12.18 -6.13 7.12
N ASN A 46 10.91 -5.98 6.75
CA ASN A 46 10.49 -5.49 5.43
C ASN A 46 11.11 -4.14 5.11
N GLY A 47 11.04 -3.17 6.05
CA GLY A 47 11.67 -1.86 5.84
C GLY A 47 13.19 -1.91 5.71
N ARG A 48 13.88 -2.83 6.40
CA ARG A 48 15.33 -3.03 6.25
C ARG A 48 15.72 -3.66 4.91
N ASN A 49 14.87 -4.55 4.42
CA ASN A 49 15.07 -5.26 3.16
C ASN A 49 14.37 -4.58 1.97
N SER A 50 13.79 -3.39 2.18
CA SER A 50 13.00 -2.71 1.16
C SER A 50 13.75 -2.48 -0.15
N ILE A 51 15.06 -2.30 -0.11
CA ILE A 51 15.92 -2.12 -1.30
C ILE A 51 16.07 -3.36 -2.19
N ASP A 52 15.56 -4.53 -1.77
CA ASP A 52 15.77 -5.77 -2.52
C ASP A 52 15.06 -5.75 -3.88
N CYS A 53 13.92 -5.08 -4.01
CA CYS A 53 13.28 -4.88 -5.32
C CYS A 53 14.16 -4.03 -6.25
N TYR A 54 14.82 -2.98 -5.75
CA TYR A 54 15.76 -2.18 -6.53
C TYR A 54 16.97 -3.00 -6.99
N LYS A 55 17.48 -3.89 -6.13
CA LYS A 55 18.59 -4.79 -6.49
C LYS A 55 18.21 -5.81 -7.55
N ASN A 56 16.93 -6.17 -7.60
CA ASN A 56 16.36 -7.12 -8.56
C ASN A 56 15.57 -6.39 -9.66
N LYS A 57 15.92 -5.14 -9.98
CA LYS A 57 15.30 -4.40 -11.07
C LYS A 57 15.54 -5.09 -12.41
N PHE A 58 14.66 -4.85 -13.37
CA PHE A 58 14.79 -5.40 -14.72
C PHE A 58 16.16 -5.03 -15.33
N GLU A 59 16.85 -6.03 -15.89
CA GLU A 59 18.06 -5.80 -16.69
C GLU A 59 17.71 -5.09 -18.01
N ALA A 60 18.72 -4.51 -18.69
CA ALA A 60 18.58 -3.66 -19.87
C ALA A 60 17.44 -4.04 -20.84
N VAL A 61 16.27 -3.42 -20.64
CA VAL A 61 15.12 -3.49 -21.53
C VAL A 61 15.21 -2.32 -22.52
N ASP A 62 14.86 -2.56 -23.78
CA ASP A 62 14.62 -1.47 -24.72
C ASP A 62 13.32 -0.74 -24.33
N LEU A 63 13.45 0.25 -23.45
CA LEU A 63 12.33 0.99 -22.89
C LEU A 63 11.48 1.65 -23.97
N ASN A 64 12.11 2.24 -24.99
CA ASN A 64 11.41 2.87 -26.11
C ASN A 64 10.56 1.87 -26.89
N LYS A 65 11.11 0.67 -27.13
CA LYS A 65 10.35 -0.40 -27.78
C LYS A 65 9.18 -0.87 -26.90
N ALA A 66 9.39 -1.08 -25.61
CA ALA A 66 8.34 -1.52 -24.69
C ALA A 66 7.17 -0.51 -24.63
N ILE A 67 7.48 0.78 -24.56
CA ILE A 67 6.48 1.86 -24.60
C ILE A 67 5.76 1.89 -25.96
N ALA A 68 6.49 1.74 -27.07
CA ALA A 68 5.89 1.71 -28.40
C ALA A 68 4.96 0.51 -28.60
N ASP A 69 5.38 -0.68 -28.16
CA ASP A 69 4.57 -1.90 -28.20
C ASP A 69 3.29 -1.73 -27.34
N ALA A 70 3.41 -1.18 -26.13
CA ALA A 70 2.27 -0.88 -25.27
C ALA A 70 1.31 0.15 -25.88
N SER A 71 1.83 1.23 -26.45
CA SER A 71 1.04 2.27 -27.13
C SER A 71 0.24 1.67 -28.30
N ASN A 72 0.85 0.76 -29.07
CA ASN A 72 0.18 0.07 -30.17
C ASN A 72 -0.97 -0.82 -29.68
N GLU A 73 -0.78 -1.56 -28.59
CA GLU A 73 -1.85 -2.39 -27.99
C GLU A 73 -3.00 -1.53 -27.47
N ILE A 74 -2.70 -0.45 -26.75
CA ILE A 74 -3.71 0.48 -26.24
C ILE A 74 -4.52 1.08 -27.40
N LYS A 75 -3.86 1.57 -28.46
CA LYS A 75 -4.52 2.17 -29.64
C LYS A 75 -5.31 1.17 -30.48
N SER A 76 -5.00 -0.13 -30.38
CA SER A 76 -5.66 -1.19 -31.16
C SER A 76 -6.91 -1.76 -30.47
N ASN A 77 -7.17 -1.38 -29.22
CA ASN A 77 -8.32 -1.84 -28.44
C ASN A 77 -9.35 -0.71 -28.24
N ASN A 78 -10.61 -1.08 -28.01
CA ASN A 78 -11.62 -0.10 -27.62
C ASN A 78 -11.42 0.30 -26.17
N ALA A 79 -11.64 1.57 -25.82
CA ALA A 79 -11.48 2.06 -24.46
C ALA A 79 -12.25 1.23 -23.41
N SER A 80 -13.48 0.80 -23.73
CA SER A 80 -14.30 -0.03 -22.83
C SER A 80 -13.75 -1.43 -22.56
N ASP A 81 -12.86 -1.93 -23.43
CA ASP A 81 -12.20 -3.23 -23.30
C ASP A 81 -10.88 -3.14 -22.49
N ILE A 82 -10.46 -1.91 -22.11
CA ILE A 82 -9.19 -1.63 -21.42
C ILE A 82 -9.48 -1.31 -19.96
N SER A 83 -8.75 -1.98 -19.07
CA SER A 83 -8.77 -1.69 -17.63
C SER A 83 -7.39 -1.32 -17.15
N VAL A 84 -7.34 -0.30 -16.30
CA VAL A 84 -6.14 0.23 -15.66
C VAL A 84 -6.22 -0.05 -14.17
N ILE A 85 -5.14 -0.60 -13.60
CA ILE A 85 -5.00 -0.80 -12.15
C ILE A 85 -4.01 0.21 -11.59
N CYS A 86 -4.52 1.10 -10.74
CA CYS A 86 -3.71 1.95 -9.87
C CYS A 86 -3.34 1.19 -8.59
N SER A 87 -2.18 1.53 -8.01
CA SER A 87 -1.65 0.86 -6.83
C SER A 87 -1.39 1.83 -5.68
N GLY A 88 -1.48 1.34 -4.44
CA GLY A 88 -0.95 2.05 -3.27
C GLY A 88 0.59 2.08 -3.21
N ASN A 89 1.30 1.44 -4.15
CA ASN A 89 2.77 1.45 -4.23
C ASN A 89 3.36 2.65 -5.00
N VAL A 90 2.53 3.42 -5.69
CA VAL A 90 2.97 4.59 -6.48
C VAL A 90 2.82 5.88 -5.66
N CYS A 91 3.57 6.94 -5.99
CA CYS A 91 3.46 8.21 -5.27
C CYS A 91 2.16 8.95 -5.61
N VAL A 92 1.80 9.93 -4.78
CA VAL A 92 0.58 10.75 -4.98
C VAL A 92 0.52 11.35 -6.38
N GLU A 93 1.65 11.87 -6.85
CA GLU A 93 1.78 12.50 -8.16
C GLU A 93 1.53 11.49 -9.31
N GLU A 94 1.99 10.24 -9.15
CA GLU A 94 1.73 9.16 -10.12
C GLU A 94 0.28 8.66 -10.05
N VAL A 95 -0.35 8.64 -8.86
CA VAL A 95 -1.79 8.32 -8.74
C VAL A 95 -2.63 9.30 -9.56
N GLU A 96 -2.35 10.61 -9.45
CA GLU A 96 -3.03 11.65 -10.23
C GLU A 96 -2.85 11.42 -11.73
N ALA A 97 -1.62 11.16 -12.17
CA ALA A 97 -1.33 10.87 -13.58
C ALA A 97 -2.07 9.62 -14.10
N ILE A 98 -2.15 8.54 -13.31
CA ILE A 98 -2.86 7.32 -13.67
C ILE A 98 -4.37 7.57 -13.76
N LYS A 99 -4.95 8.31 -12.80
CA LYS A 99 -6.37 8.68 -12.83
C LYS A 99 -6.69 9.50 -14.07
N ASP A 100 -5.91 10.54 -14.34
CA ASP A 100 -6.11 11.42 -15.50
C ASP A 100 -5.95 10.64 -16.80
N PHE A 101 -4.99 9.71 -16.88
CA PHE A 101 -4.80 8.83 -18.03
C PHE A 101 -6.03 7.95 -18.29
N ALA A 102 -6.60 7.34 -17.25
CA ALA A 102 -7.79 6.50 -17.38
C ALA A 102 -9.02 7.34 -17.77
N GLU A 103 -9.26 8.47 -17.10
CA GLU A 103 -10.41 9.34 -17.35
C GLU A 103 -10.36 9.98 -18.74
N PHE A 104 -9.20 10.49 -19.16
CA PHE A 104 -9.01 11.13 -20.46
C PHE A 104 -9.30 10.16 -21.62
N ASN A 105 -8.87 8.91 -21.49
CA ASN A 105 -9.04 7.89 -22.52
C ASN A 105 -10.35 7.08 -22.37
N GLY A 106 -11.10 7.26 -21.29
CA GLY A 106 -12.32 6.51 -21.01
C GLY A 106 -12.10 5.03 -20.69
N PHE A 107 -10.98 4.69 -20.04
CA PHE A 107 -10.67 3.33 -19.59
C PHE A 107 -11.37 3.02 -18.26
N ASN A 108 -11.54 1.73 -17.97
CA ASN A 108 -12.02 1.30 -16.65
C ASN A 108 -10.88 1.45 -15.64
N LEU A 109 -11.08 2.19 -14.56
CA LEU A 109 -10.09 2.38 -13.50
C LEU A 109 -10.43 1.51 -12.29
N GLY A 110 -9.47 0.70 -11.86
CA GLY A 110 -9.53 -0.07 -10.62
C GLY A 110 -8.43 0.35 -9.65
N PHE A 111 -8.78 0.34 -8.36
CA PHE A 111 -7.85 0.53 -7.26
C PHE A 111 -8.34 -0.32 -6.09
N TYR A 112 -7.47 -1.19 -5.57
CA TYR A 112 -7.76 -2.01 -4.40
C TYR A 112 -7.04 -1.44 -3.17
N ALA A 113 -7.80 -1.32 -2.07
CA ALA A 113 -7.31 -0.75 -0.82
C ALA A 113 -7.48 -1.75 0.34
N ASP A 114 -7.07 -3.00 0.15
CA ASP A 114 -7.15 -4.07 1.16
C ASP A 114 -8.59 -4.40 1.61
N GLY A 115 -9.58 -4.14 0.74
CA GLY A 115 -11.01 -4.23 1.09
C GLY A 115 -11.49 -3.14 2.05
N LEU A 116 -10.66 -2.13 2.33
CA LEU A 116 -10.97 -0.99 3.19
C LEU A 116 -11.44 0.24 2.37
N LYS A 117 -11.86 1.29 3.07
CA LYS A 117 -12.30 2.58 2.50
C LYS A 117 -11.50 3.76 3.05
N ASN A 118 -11.73 4.94 2.46
CA ASN A 118 -11.19 6.18 3.01
C ASN A 118 -11.99 6.60 4.25
N PHE A 119 -11.29 7.05 5.30
CA PHE A 119 -11.87 7.60 6.53
C PHE A 119 -11.29 8.99 6.78
N ASP A 120 -12.13 10.01 6.88
CA ASP A 120 -11.65 11.40 6.96
C ASP A 120 -10.92 11.70 8.28
N ASP A 121 -11.46 11.24 9.41
CA ASP A 121 -10.88 11.40 10.74
C ASP A 121 -10.31 10.06 11.23
N VAL A 122 -8.98 9.99 11.31
CA VAL A 122 -8.25 8.80 11.75
C VAL A 122 -7.36 9.12 12.94
N ALA A 123 -7.15 8.13 13.80
CA ALA A 123 -6.27 8.24 14.95
C ALA A 123 -4.82 8.43 14.50
N SER A 124 -4.09 9.30 15.20
CA SER A 124 -2.63 9.36 15.07
C SER A 124 -1.96 8.18 15.77
N TYR A 125 -0.68 7.93 15.45
CA TYR A 125 0.11 6.94 16.19
C TYR A 125 0.28 7.28 17.68
N ASP A 126 0.19 8.56 18.03
CA ASP A 126 0.21 9.00 19.43
C ASP A 126 -1.14 8.80 20.11
N ASP A 127 -2.27 8.96 19.40
CA ASP A 127 -3.59 8.58 19.93
C ASP A 127 -3.60 7.09 20.31
N VAL A 128 -3.08 6.21 19.45
CA VAL A 128 -2.95 4.78 19.76
C VAL A 128 -2.10 4.55 21.01
N ALA A 129 -0.94 5.21 21.11
CA ALA A 129 0.01 4.99 22.21
C ALA A 129 -0.45 5.50 23.58
N HIS A 130 -1.43 6.40 23.62
CA HIS A 130 -1.98 6.98 24.85
C HIS A 130 -3.45 6.64 25.08
N ALA A 131 -4.04 5.77 24.27
CA ALA A 131 -5.41 5.30 24.42
C ALA A 131 -5.60 4.58 25.77
N GLY A 132 -6.76 4.74 26.39
CA GLY A 132 -7.13 3.98 27.59
C GLY A 132 -7.52 2.53 27.28
N LYS A 133 -8.04 2.30 26.06
CA LYS A 133 -8.40 0.99 25.54
C LYS A 133 -8.03 0.90 24.07
N VAL A 134 -7.49 -0.23 23.63
CA VAL A 134 -7.19 -0.47 22.22
C VAL A 134 -7.89 -1.73 21.75
N PHE A 135 -8.65 -1.59 20.67
CA PHE A 135 -9.30 -2.69 19.97
C PHE A 135 -8.51 -2.97 18.70
N VAL A 136 -7.91 -4.15 18.60
CA VAL A 136 -7.01 -4.53 17.52
C VAL A 136 -7.71 -5.58 16.67
N ILE A 137 -7.93 -5.31 15.38
CA ILE A 137 -8.50 -6.25 14.42
C ILE A 137 -7.41 -6.61 13.40
N GLY A 138 -6.84 -7.80 13.53
CA GLY A 138 -5.71 -8.27 12.73
C GLY A 138 -4.47 -8.59 13.55
N ASP A 139 -3.45 -9.18 12.92
CA ASP A 139 -2.18 -9.46 13.58
C ASP A 139 -1.17 -8.31 13.42
N LEU A 140 -1.58 -7.12 13.87
CA LEU A 140 -0.85 -5.87 13.67
C LEU A 140 0.55 -5.84 14.31
N LEU A 141 0.81 -6.64 15.36
CA LEU A 141 2.16 -6.77 15.91
C LEU A 141 3.13 -7.50 14.98
N TYR A 142 2.62 -8.41 14.16
CA TYR A 142 3.39 -9.15 13.18
C TYR A 142 3.46 -8.40 11.85
N GLU A 143 2.31 -7.99 11.31
CA GLU A 143 2.17 -7.44 9.96
C GLU A 143 2.61 -5.97 9.88
N ASN A 144 2.33 -5.20 10.93
CA ASN A 144 2.68 -3.77 11.00
C ASN A 144 3.42 -3.43 12.31
N PRO A 145 4.64 -3.95 12.55
CA PRO A 145 5.28 -3.92 13.88
C PRO A 145 5.48 -2.54 14.49
N LEU A 146 5.54 -1.47 13.68
CA LEU A 146 5.70 -0.11 14.17
C LEU A 146 4.38 0.48 14.68
N VAL A 147 3.23 0.04 14.15
CA VAL A 147 1.91 0.27 14.76
C VAL A 147 1.75 -0.63 15.97
N GLY A 148 2.12 -1.91 15.87
CA GLY A 148 2.16 -2.83 17.01
C GLY A 148 2.95 -2.29 18.20
N ARG A 149 4.06 -1.59 17.95
CA ARG A 149 4.82 -0.89 18.99
C ARG A 149 4.00 0.20 19.70
N ARG A 150 3.13 0.92 19.00
CA ARG A 150 2.23 1.93 19.62
C ARG A 150 1.20 1.25 20.52
N ILE A 151 0.66 0.12 20.10
CA ILE A 151 -0.23 -0.72 20.92
C ILE A 151 0.50 -1.21 22.18
N VAL A 152 1.76 -1.62 22.06
CA VAL A 152 2.60 -1.98 23.23
C VAL A 152 2.83 -0.79 24.16
N HIS A 153 3.05 0.42 23.63
CA HIS A 153 3.17 1.61 24.48
C HIS A 153 1.86 1.90 25.23
N ALA A 154 0.70 1.74 24.57
CA ALA A 154 -0.60 1.85 25.24
C ALA A 154 -0.71 0.86 26.40
N LYS A 155 -0.36 -0.42 26.15
CA LYS A 155 -0.33 -1.46 27.19
C LYS A 155 0.60 -1.11 28.36
N GLN A 156 1.76 -0.51 28.08
CA GLN A 156 2.70 -0.03 29.11
C GLN A 156 2.17 1.18 29.89
N ASN A 157 1.26 1.93 29.30
CA ASN A 157 0.52 3.03 29.91
C ASN A 157 -0.82 2.55 30.53
N ASP A 158 -0.88 1.29 30.95
CA ASP A 158 -2.03 0.66 31.61
C ASP A 158 -3.32 0.53 30.76
N ALA A 159 -3.22 0.67 29.43
CA ALA A 159 -4.36 0.44 28.55
C ALA A 159 -4.82 -1.02 28.54
N LYS A 160 -6.13 -1.24 28.43
CA LYS A 160 -6.70 -2.58 28.19
C LYS A 160 -6.72 -2.87 26.69
N ILE A 161 -6.24 -4.05 26.29
CA ILE A 161 -6.09 -4.45 24.89
C ILE A 161 -7.06 -5.58 24.57
N TYR A 162 -7.90 -5.37 23.57
CA TYR A 162 -8.83 -6.35 23.03
C TYR A 162 -8.35 -6.71 21.62
N ALA A 163 -8.18 -7.98 21.32
CA ALA A 163 -7.64 -8.40 20.02
C ALA A 163 -8.53 -9.42 19.33
N LEU A 164 -8.80 -9.17 18.05
CA LEU A 164 -9.46 -10.06 17.12
C LEU A 164 -8.46 -10.51 16.06
N SER A 165 -8.36 -11.82 15.84
CA SER A 165 -7.65 -12.38 14.68
C SER A 165 -8.24 -13.73 14.29
N LYS A 166 -8.27 -14.01 12.99
CA LYS A 166 -8.60 -15.35 12.47
C LYS A 166 -7.49 -16.38 12.74
N ASN A 167 -6.27 -15.91 12.98
CA ASN A 167 -5.13 -16.77 13.32
C ASN A 167 -5.04 -16.96 14.84
N GLU A 168 -5.28 -18.17 15.32
CA GLU A 168 -5.19 -18.50 16.75
C GLU A 168 -3.77 -18.30 17.33
N SER A 169 -2.75 -18.26 16.48
CA SER A 169 -1.35 -18.00 16.85
C SER A 169 -0.89 -16.57 16.57
N ALA A 170 -1.83 -15.62 16.40
CA ALA A 170 -1.51 -14.23 16.15
C ALA A 170 -0.57 -13.65 17.23
N VAL A 171 0.49 -12.97 16.80
CA VAL A 171 1.47 -12.36 17.71
C VAL A 171 0.81 -11.31 18.60
N THR A 172 -0.18 -10.62 18.07
CA THR A 172 -1.00 -9.61 18.75
C THR A 172 -1.69 -10.15 20.01
N PHE A 173 -2.09 -11.42 20.04
CA PHE A 173 -2.72 -12.03 21.22
C PHE A 173 -1.79 -12.11 22.44
N ASN A 174 -0.46 -12.09 22.25
CA ASN A 174 0.49 -12.19 23.36
C ASN A 174 0.48 -10.97 24.30
N ILE A 175 -0.11 -9.85 23.89
CA ILE A 175 -0.23 -8.63 24.71
C ILE A 175 -1.68 -8.28 25.05
N ALA A 176 -2.65 -9.05 24.53
CA ALA A 176 -4.07 -8.78 24.69
C ALA A 176 -4.57 -9.24 26.06
N ASP A 177 -5.48 -8.47 26.65
CA ASP A 177 -6.22 -8.87 27.85
C ASP A 177 -7.41 -9.74 27.51
N GLU A 178 -8.05 -9.47 26.37
CA GLU A 178 -9.17 -10.24 25.82
C GLU A 178 -8.87 -10.58 24.36
N THR A 179 -9.14 -11.83 23.96
CA THR A 179 -8.92 -12.30 22.59
C THR A 179 -10.20 -12.87 22.00
N SER A 180 -10.40 -12.67 20.70
CA SER A 180 -11.49 -13.27 19.93
C SER A 180 -10.99 -13.80 18.59
N ASN A 181 -11.65 -14.84 18.08
CA ASN A 181 -11.54 -15.36 16.71
C ASN A 181 -12.87 -15.32 15.96
N SER A 182 -13.84 -14.54 16.46
CA SER A 182 -15.18 -14.34 15.89
C SER A 182 -15.17 -13.55 14.57
N SER A 183 -16.36 -13.15 14.09
CA SER A 183 -16.42 -12.08 13.09
C SER A 183 -16.10 -10.70 13.69
N VAL A 184 -15.76 -9.74 12.84
CA VAL A 184 -15.58 -8.33 13.21
C VAL A 184 -16.86 -7.78 13.84
N GLN A 185 -18.02 -7.99 13.20
CA GLN A 185 -19.29 -7.59 13.79
C GLN A 185 -19.51 -8.14 15.21
N GLU A 186 -19.33 -9.45 15.40
CA GLU A 186 -19.55 -10.11 16.69
C GLU A 186 -18.55 -9.62 17.76
N PHE A 187 -17.29 -9.40 17.37
CA PHE A 187 -16.28 -8.85 18.26
C PHE A 187 -16.66 -7.45 18.77
N ILE A 188 -17.06 -6.57 17.85
CA ILE A 188 -17.50 -5.21 18.20
C ILE A 188 -18.76 -5.25 19.07
N ASP A 189 -19.72 -6.13 18.80
CA ASP A 189 -20.94 -6.25 19.61
C ASP A 189 -20.66 -6.76 21.02
N ASN A 190 -19.80 -7.78 21.15
CA ASN A 190 -19.43 -8.37 22.44
C ASN A 190 -18.75 -7.37 23.38
N PHE A 191 -18.02 -6.41 22.81
CA PHE A 191 -17.30 -5.39 23.58
C PHE A 191 -17.86 -3.98 23.41
N MET A 192 -19.04 -3.82 22.83
CA MET A 192 -19.66 -2.51 22.58
C MET A 192 -19.78 -1.66 23.85
N GLY A 193 -20.11 -2.30 24.99
CA GLY A 193 -20.22 -1.62 26.29
C GLY A 193 -18.88 -1.15 26.88
N GLU A 194 -17.75 -1.63 26.35
CA GLU A 194 -16.41 -1.24 26.75
C GLU A 194 -15.83 -0.12 25.87
N ILE A 195 -16.39 0.14 24.69
CA ILE A 195 -15.91 1.17 23.76
C ILE A 195 -16.41 2.54 24.23
N ASP A 196 -15.48 3.48 24.42
CA ASP A 196 -15.76 4.87 24.80
C ASP A 196 -14.79 5.83 24.09
N ASP A 197 -14.87 7.12 24.41
CA ASP A 197 -14.08 8.19 23.78
C ASP A 197 -12.58 8.12 24.09
N SER A 198 -12.16 7.29 25.05
CA SER A 198 -10.76 6.98 25.33
C SER A 198 -10.22 5.79 24.53
N SER A 199 -11.10 5.09 23.79
CA SER A 199 -10.74 3.94 22.97
C SER A 199 -10.13 4.35 21.63
N VAL A 200 -9.30 3.47 21.08
CA VAL A 200 -8.89 3.51 19.68
C VAL A 200 -9.07 2.12 19.06
N VAL A 201 -9.71 2.04 17.90
CA VAL A 201 -9.76 0.82 17.09
C VAL A 201 -8.68 0.87 16.02
N VAL A 202 -7.81 -0.13 15.96
CA VAL A 202 -6.76 -0.25 14.95
C VAL A 202 -6.99 -1.53 14.17
N PHE A 203 -7.05 -1.45 12.84
CA PHE A 203 -7.44 -2.58 12.02
C PHE A 203 -6.73 -2.60 10.66
N ASN A 204 -6.45 -3.79 10.13
CA ASN A 204 -5.91 -3.96 8.78
C ASN A 204 -6.74 -4.91 7.90
N TYR A 205 -7.86 -5.41 8.41
CA TYR A 205 -8.83 -6.19 7.64
C TYR A 205 -10.24 -5.97 8.19
N VAL A 206 -11.23 -6.31 7.36
CA VAL A 206 -12.63 -6.50 7.75
C VAL A 206 -13.15 -7.82 7.16
N ASP A 207 -14.22 -8.38 7.72
CA ASP A 207 -14.83 -9.58 7.13
C ASP A 207 -15.72 -9.20 5.94
N GLU A 208 -16.41 -8.06 6.02
CA GLU A 208 -17.31 -7.55 4.98
C GLU A 208 -17.37 -6.02 4.95
N LYS A 209 -17.93 -5.45 3.87
CA LYS A 209 -17.99 -3.99 3.67
C LYS A 209 -18.78 -3.28 4.78
N ASP A 210 -19.85 -3.91 5.28
CA ASP A 210 -20.72 -3.35 6.32
C ASP A 210 -19.98 -3.19 7.67
N ASP A 211 -18.89 -3.94 7.91
CA ASP A 211 -18.04 -3.74 9.08
C ASP A 211 -17.43 -2.34 9.09
N LEU A 212 -17.10 -1.77 7.93
CA LEU A 212 -16.47 -0.45 7.84
C LEU A 212 -17.42 0.65 8.32
N ASP A 213 -18.71 0.53 8.00
CA ASP A 213 -19.74 1.48 8.44
C ASP A 213 -20.00 1.34 9.95
N LYS A 214 -19.96 0.10 10.46
CA LYS A 214 -20.05 -0.17 11.89
C LYS A 214 -18.87 0.47 12.63
N LEU A 215 -17.65 0.28 12.16
CA LEU A 215 -16.42 0.86 12.73
C LEU A 215 -16.45 2.39 12.71
N GLU A 216 -16.91 3.01 11.61
CA GLU A 216 -17.05 4.46 11.49
C GLU A 216 -18.09 5.05 12.46
N SER A 217 -19.12 4.27 12.80
CA SER A 217 -20.18 4.71 13.72
C SER A 217 -19.81 4.65 15.21
N LEU A 218 -18.66 4.07 15.55
CA LEU A 218 -18.23 3.92 16.94
C LEU A 218 -17.89 5.27 17.57
N ASN A 219 -18.18 5.41 18.87
CA ASN A 219 -17.84 6.61 19.64
C ASN A 219 -16.36 6.59 20.10
N CYS A 220 -15.44 6.41 19.16
CA CYS A 220 -14.00 6.35 19.42
C CYS A 220 -13.21 6.66 18.14
N LYS A 221 -11.91 6.90 18.26
CA LYS A 221 -11.04 7.06 17.08
C LYS A 221 -10.75 5.72 16.43
N ILE A 222 -10.51 5.74 15.12
CA ILE A 222 -10.17 4.55 14.34
C ILE A 222 -8.89 4.76 13.53
N LEU A 223 -8.12 3.70 13.29
CA LEU A 223 -6.91 3.73 12.47
C LEU A 223 -6.88 2.50 11.54
N PRO A 224 -7.30 2.65 10.28
CA PRO A 224 -7.04 1.63 9.26
C PRO A 224 -5.54 1.61 8.93
N VAL A 225 -4.97 0.42 8.80
CA VAL A 225 -3.57 0.21 8.40
C VAL A 225 -3.53 -0.62 7.13
N PHE A 226 -3.06 -0.02 6.06
CA PHE A 226 -3.03 -0.60 4.72
C PHE A 226 -1.70 -1.33 4.44
N SER A 227 -1.75 -2.29 3.51
CA SER A 227 -0.61 -3.10 3.10
C SER A 227 0.42 -2.33 2.26
N LYS A 228 0.00 -1.30 1.52
CA LYS A 228 0.83 -0.51 0.61
C LYS A 228 1.11 0.91 1.17
N PRO A 229 2.25 1.55 0.82
CA PRO A 229 2.76 2.74 1.51
C PRO A 229 1.92 3.99 1.31
N ASN A 230 1.21 4.10 0.19
CA ASN A 230 0.44 5.26 -0.23
C ASN A 230 -1.05 4.95 -0.44
N THR A 231 -1.57 3.84 0.09
CA THR A 231 -3.01 3.48 -0.10
C THR A 231 -3.92 4.62 0.36
N LYS A 232 -3.61 5.27 1.49
CA LYS A 232 -4.36 6.44 1.98
C LYS A 232 -4.30 7.63 1.01
N GLY A 233 -3.15 7.86 0.38
CA GLY A 233 -2.99 8.93 -0.61
C GLY A 233 -3.77 8.65 -1.88
N ALA A 234 -3.74 7.39 -2.34
CA ALA A 234 -4.56 6.94 -3.46
C ALA A 234 -6.06 7.03 -3.17
N LEU A 235 -6.50 6.64 -1.96
CA LEU A 235 -7.89 6.79 -1.49
C LEU A 235 -8.38 8.24 -1.41
N ASN A 236 -7.47 9.23 -1.34
CA ASN A 236 -7.85 10.64 -1.39
C ASN A 236 -8.16 11.13 -2.83
N ILE A 237 -7.81 10.33 -3.85
CA ILE A 237 -7.89 10.70 -5.28
C ILE A 237 -8.82 9.76 -6.06
N ILE A 238 -8.82 8.46 -5.73
CA ILE A 238 -9.55 7.39 -6.41
C ILE A 238 -10.35 6.60 -5.39
N ASP A 239 -11.64 6.37 -5.68
CA ASP A 239 -12.47 5.46 -4.90
C ASP A 239 -11.97 4.01 -5.04
N SER A 240 -11.84 3.31 -3.92
CA SER A 240 -11.48 1.89 -3.94
C SER A 240 -12.63 1.02 -4.44
N LYS A 241 -12.27 -0.10 -5.07
CA LYS A 241 -13.17 -1.19 -5.43
C LYS A 241 -12.99 -2.35 -4.47
N SER A 242 -14.08 -3.03 -4.15
CA SER A 242 -14.05 -4.32 -3.48
C SER A 242 -13.42 -5.40 -4.37
N ASN A 243 -13.07 -6.54 -3.76
CA ASN A 243 -12.56 -7.70 -4.47
C ASN A 243 -13.51 -8.15 -5.60
N ASP A 244 -14.80 -8.29 -5.29
CA ASP A 244 -15.81 -8.74 -6.26
C ASP A 244 -15.96 -7.76 -7.44
N GLU A 245 -15.92 -6.45 -7.17
CA GLU A 245 -15.97 -5.42 -8.22
C GLU A 245 -14.74 -5.45 -9.14
N LEU A 246 -13.56 -5.80 -8.61
CA LEU A 246 -12.35 -5.95 -9.42
C LEU A 246 -12.37 -7.24 -10.24
N ILE A 247 -12.85 -8.34 -9.68
CA ILE A 247 -13.05 -9.60 -10.41
C ILE A 247 -14.03 -9.39 -11.57
N GLU A 248 -15.16 -8.72 -11.33
CA GLU A 248 -16.12 -8.37 -12.38
C GLU A 248 -15.50 -7.48 -13.45
N MET A 249 -14.66 -6.52 -13.05
CA MET A 249 -13.93 -5.68 -14.00
C MET A 249 -12.95 -6.52 -14.85
N PHE A 250 -12.21 -7.45 -14.25
CA PHE A 250 -11.29 -8.35 -14.96
C PHE A 250 -12.02 -9.22 -15.98
N ASP A 251 -13.19 -9.77 -15.64
CA ASP A 251 -14.01 -10.58 -16.55
C ASP A 251 -14.46 -9.81 -17.81
N ASN A 252 -14.54 -8.48 -17.72
CA ASN A 252 -14.89 -7.60 -18.83
C ASN A 252 -13.67 -6.95 -19.51
N THR A 253 -12.45 -7.35 -19.13
CA THR A 253 -11.20 -6.77 -19.62
C THR A 253 -10.58 -7.62 -20.72
N LYS A 254 -10.20 -6.99 -21.85
CA LYS A 254 -9.35 -7.64 -22.86
C LYS A 254 -7.88 -7.26 -22.72
N LEU A 255 -7.62 -5.99 -22.39
CA LEU A 255 -6.30 -5.45 -22.15
C LEU A 255 -6.22 -4.87 -20.74
N LEU A 256 -5.40 -5.48 -19.89
CA LEU A 256 -5.13 -5.00 -18.54
C LEU A 256 -3.80 -4.23 -18.51
N VAL A 257 -3.81 -3.03 -17.94
CA VAL A 257 -2.61 -2.21 -17.71
C VAL A 257 -2.42 -2.03 -16.21
N VAL A 258 -1.34 -2.58 -15.65
CA VAL A 258 -1.08 -2.59 -14.20
C VAL A 258 0.06 -1.63 -13.87
N PHE A 259 -0.20 -0.67 -12.97
CA PHE A 259 0.80 0.31 -12.52
C PHE A 259 1.38 -0.05 -11.15
N ASN A 260 2.55 -0.70 -11.18
CA ASN A 260 3.40 -1.09 -10.05
C ASN A 260 2.68 -1.89 -8.96
N ASP A 261 1.89 -2.87 -9.39
CA ASP A 261 1.17 -3.79 -8.49
C ASP A 261 1.44 -5.26 -8.82
N ASP A 262 1.09 -6.13 -7.87
CA ASP A 262 1.11 -7.58 -8.06
C ASP A 262 -0.30 -8.19 -7.92
N VAL A 263 -1.16 -7.87 -8.90
CA VAL A 263 -2.55 -8.35 -8.93
C VAL A 263 -2.68 -9.87 -8.96
N VAL A 264 -1.67 -10.59 -9.46
CA VAL A 264 -1.68 -12.07 -9.49
C VAL A 264 -1.52 -12.67 -8.09
N ASP A 265 -0.71 -12.07 -7.22
CA ASP A 265 -0.58 -12.49 -5.82
C ASP A 265 -1.79 -12.02 -4.98
N GLU A 266 -2.37 -10.88 -5.34
CA GLU A 266 -3.44 -10.23 -4.57
C GLU A 266 -4.85 -10.82 -4.82
N PHE A 267 -5.11 -11.33 -6.03
CA PHE A 267 -6.44 -11.79 -6.44
C PHE A 267 -6.46 -13.27 -6.81
N ASP A 268 -7.41 -14.02 -6.24
CA ASP A 268 -7.78 -15.37 -6.70
C ASP A 268 -8.58 -15.29 -8.01
N TYR A 269 -7.89 -14.93 -9.09
CA TYR A 269 -8.45 -14.77 -10.42
C TYR A 269 -7.62 -15.51 -11.47
N ASP A 270 -8.30 -16.11 -12.44
CA ASP A 270 -7.64 -16.75 -13.58
C ASP A 270 -7.27 -15.70 -14.64
N PHE A 271 -6.09 -15.10 -14.47
CA PHE A 271 -5.57 -14.07 -15.38
C PHE A 271 -5.34 -14.55 -16.81
N THR A 272 -5.39 -15.87 -17.09
CA THR A 272 -5.29 -16.40 -18.47
C THR A 272 -6.51 -16.06 -19.33
N LYS A 273 -7.61 -15.60 -18.71
CA LYS A 273 -8.80 -15.11 -19.41
C LYS A 273 -8.62 -13.74 -20.05
N ILE A 274 -7.68 -12.94 -19.52
CA ILE A 274 -7.37 -11.62 -20.07
C ILE A 274 -6.46 -11.82 -21.29
N SER A 275 -6.82 -11.20 -22.41
CA SER A 275 -6.13 -11.45 -23.69
C SER A 275 -4.72 -10.90 -23.72
N LYS A 276 -4.49 -9.74 -23.08
CA LYS A 276 -3.17 -9.14 -22.92
C LYS A 276 -3.00 -8.40 -21.61
N ILE A 277 -1.80 -8.47 -21.06
CA ILE A 277 -1.41 -7.77 -19.82
C ILE A 277 -0.15 -6.94 -20.08
N ILE A 278 -0.22 -5.65 -19.75
CA ILE A 278 0.89 -4.71 -19.74
C ILE A 278 1.18 -4.36 -18.28
N SER A 279 2.41 -4.58 -17.83
CA SER A 279 2.83 -4.22 -16.48
C SER A 279 3.90 -3.15 -16.50
N LEU A 280 3.65 -2.05 -15.78
CA LEU A 280 4.66 -1.07 -15.42
C LEU A 280 5.17 -1.41 -14.02
N ALA A 281 6.42 -1.82 -13.88
CA ALA A 281 6.95 -2.26 -12.58
C ALA A 281 8.44 -1.97 -12.45
N CYS A 282 8.89 -1.76 -11.20
CA CYS A 282 10.31 -1.50 -10.94
C CYS A 282 11.16 -2.78 -10.84
N CYS A 283 10.53 -3.92 -10.56
CA CYS A 283 11.18 -5.24 -10.47
C CYS A 283 10.22 -6.37 -10.85
N GLU A 284 10.75 -7.58 -10.98
CA GLU A 284 9.94 -8.79 -11.22
C GLU A 284 9.02 -9.10 -10.01
N ASN A 285 7.81 -9.55 -10.33
CA ASN A 285 6.75 -10.00 -9.43
C ASN A 285 5.84 -11.01 -10.17
N ASP A 286 4.78 -11.56 -9.56
CA ASP A 286 3.99 -12.60 -10.20
C ASP A 286 3.17 -12.11 -11.41
N THR A 287 2.73 -10.85 -11.38
CA THR A 287 2.04 -10.19 -12.50
C THR A 287 2.95 -9.97 -13.71
N THR A 288 4.16 -9.47 -13.49
CA THR A 288 5.13 -9.22 -14.58
C THR A 288 5.58 -10.50 -15.26
N LYS A 289 5.64 -11.64 -14.55
CA LYS A 289 5.99 -12.96 -15.12
C LYS A 289 4.99 -13.46 -16.16
N ILE A 290 3.71 -13.08 -16.02
CA ILE A 290 2.65 -13.46 -16.97
C ILE A 290 2.32 -12.36 -17.97
N SER A 291 2.94 -11.18 -17.84
CA SER A 291 2.65 -10.03 -18.71
C SER A 291 3.23 -10.21 -20.10
N ASP A 292 2.47 -9.79 -21.12
CA ASP A 292 2.92 -9.77 -22.51
C ASP A 292 3.95 -8.67 -22.75
N ILE A 293 3.79 -7.54 -22.06
CA ILE A 293 4.69 -6.38 -22.12
C ILE A 293 5.00 -5.94 -20.70
N VAL A 294 6.29 -5.79 -20.41
CA VAL A 294 6.76 -5.20 -19.16
C VAL A 294 7.52 -3.91 -19.49
N ILE A 295 7.11 -2.81 -18.87
CA ILE A 295 7.77 -1.51 -18.99
C ILE A 295 8.48 -1.23 -17.65
N PRO A 296 9.82 -1.28 -17.60
CA PRO A 296 10.55 -0.90 -16.40
C PRO A 296 10.35 0.57 -16.05
N ILE A 297 10.07 0.84 -14.78
CA ILE A 297 9.86 2.21 -14.26
C ILE A 297 10.92 2.58 -13.22
N LYS A 298 10.99 3.87 -12.87
CA LYS A 298 11.71 4.33 -11.67
C LYS A 298 11.06 3.73 -10.41
N SER A 299 11.89 3.24 -9.50
CA SER A 299 11.50 2.94 -8.12
C SER A 299 11.41 4.23 -7.27
N TRP A 300 10.85 4.15 -6.06
CA TRP A 300 10.82 5.29 -5.12
C TRP A 300 12.22 5.79 -4.71
N LEU A 301 13.28 5.02 -4.98
CA LEU A 301 14.68 5.42 -4.75
C LEU A 301 15.24 6.27 -5.90
N GLU A 302 14.59 6.26 -7.06
CA GLU A 302 15.05 6.88 -8.31
C GLU A 302 14.24 8.12 -8.69
N GLN A 303 13.23 8.47 -7.89
CA GLN A 303 12.37 9.62 -8.13
C GLN A 303 12.02 10.37 -6.85
N ASP A 304 11.57 11.60 -7.03
CA ASP A 304 10.97 12.42 -6.00
C ASP A 304 9.46 12.17 -5.98
N GLY A 305 8.82 12.34 -4.84
CA GLY A 305 7.36 12.20 -4.73
C GLY A 305 6.88 12.26 -3.30
N SER A 306 5.60 11.97 -3.12
CA SER A 306 4.97 11.98 -1.80
C SER A 306 4.17 10.70 -1.54
N PHE A 307 4.21 10.23 -0.29
CA PHE A 307 3.30 9.22 0.23
C PHE A 307 2.42 9.81 1.32
N VAL A 308 1.18 9.33 1.46
CA VAL A 308 0.33 9.61 2.61
C VAL A 308 0.21 8.35 3.45
N ASN A 309 0.65 8.43 4.69
CA ASN A 309 0.63 7.28 5.61
C ASN A 309 -0.77 7.02 6.18
N ALA A 310 -0.92 5.94 6.96
CA ALA A 310 -2.18 5.47 7.53
C ALA A 310 -2.89 6.51 8.43
N MET A 311 -2.14 7.41 9.09
CA MET A 311 -2.72 8.48 9.91
C MET A 311 -2.98 9.78 9.11
N GLY A 312 -2.86 9.74 7.79
CA GLY A 312 -3.15 10.85 6.90
C GLY A 312 -2.03 11.89 6.76
N GLU A 313 -0.82 11.64 7.25
CA GLU A 313 0.30 12.57 7.09
C GLU A 313 0.95 12.39 5.72
N THR A 314 0.99 13.48 4.93
CA THR A 314 1.76 13.54 3.68
C THR A 314 3.25 13.69 3.98
N GLN A 315 4.04 12.77 3.44
CA GLN A 315 5.48 12.70 3.61
C GLN A 315 6.16 12.70 2.24
N SER A 316 6.94 13.73 1.96
CA SER A 316 7.74 13.79 0.73
C SER A 316 9.04 13.00 0.87
N PHE A 317 9.48 12.44 -0.25
CA PHE A 317 10.78 11.77 -0.39
C PHE A 317 11.48 12.26 -1.65
N SER A 318 12.80 12.06 -1.69
CA SER A 318 13.65 12.44 -2.81
C SER A 318 14.43 11.24 -3.31
N SER A 319 14.76 11.29 -4.59
CA SER A 319 15.68 10.38 -5.26
C SER A 319 16.99 10.25 -4.48
N VAL A 320 17.43 9.01 -4.31
CA VAL A 320 18.71 8.67 -3.67
C VAL A 320 19.74 8.17 -4.67
N VAL A 321 19.30 7.68 -5.83
CA VAL A 321 20.13 7.21 -6.94
C VAL A 321 19.57 7.73 -8.26
N GLU A 322 20.44 7.87 -9.27
CA GLU A 322 20.01 8.21 -10.63
C GLU A 322 19.50 6.97 -11.37
N SER A 323 18.65 7.19 -12.38
CA SER A 323 18.09 6.14 -13.22
C SER A 323 17.86 6.63 -14.63
N ASP A 324 18.12 5.76 -15.61
CA ASP A 324 17.79 5.97 -17.02
C ASP A 324 16.34 5.57 -17.35
N ASN A 325 15.65 4.88 -16.42
CA ASN A 325 14.23 4.58 -16.57
C ASN A 325 13.39 5.85 -16.47
N LEU A 326 12.13 5.77 -16.89
CA LEU A 326 11.14 6.84 -16.74
C LEU A 326 10.24 6.56 -15.54
N SER A 327 9.73 7.62 -14.90
CA SER A 327 8.62 7.54 -13.94
C SER A 327 7.33 7.11 -14.65
N ILE A 328 6.33 6.70 -13.87
CA ILE A 328 5.02 6.35 -14.45
C ILE A 328 4.41 7.57 -15.17
N ALA A 329 4.52 8.77 -14.59
CA ALA A 329 4.02 10.00 -15.19
C ALA A 329 4.68 10.28 -16.55
N GLU A 330 6.01 10.19 -16.64
CA GLU A 330 6.75 10.35 -17.90
C GLU A 330 6.34 9.30 -18.94
N ILE A 331 6.10 8.05 -18.54
CA ILE A 331 5.64 6.99 -19.46
C ILE A 331 4.21 7.26 -19.95
N ILE A 332 3.31 7.72 -19.08
CA ILE A 332 1.95 8.10 -19.45
C ILE A 332 1.97 9.24 -20.49
N GLU A 333 2.87 10.22 -20.35
CA GLU A 333 3.06 11.26 -21.35
C GLU A 333 3.45 10.69 -22.72
N GLU A 334 4.36 9.70 -22.77
CA GLU A 334 4.73 9.02 -24.01
C GLU A 334 3.58 8.17 -24.59
N LEU A 335 2.80 7.48 -23.74
CA LEU A 335 1.66 6.66 -24.17
C LEU A 335 0.54 7.50 -24.80
N ASN A 336 0.38 8.75 -24.36
CA ASN A 336 -0.62 9.70 -24.88
C ASN A 336 -0.21 10.41 -26.18
N LYS A 337 1.03 10.24 -26.67
CA LYS A 337 1.48 10.81 -27.96
C LYS A 337 0.93 10.06 -29.17
#